data_AF-A0A7H8PPD7-F1
#
_entry.id   AF-A0A7H8PPD7-F1
#
_cell.length_a   1.000
_cell.length_b   1.000
_cell.length_c   1.000
_cell.angle_alpha   90.00
_cell.angle_beta   90.00
_cell.angle_gamma   90.00
#
_symmetry.space_group_name_H-M   'P 1'
#
loop_
_entity.id
_entity.type
_entity.pdbx_description
1 polymer ?
#
loop_
_entity_poly.entity_id
_entity_poly.type
_entity_poly.pdbx_seq_one_letter_code
_entity_poly.pdbx_strand_id
1 'polypeptide(L)'
;MNPLLKYRKKRNLTQEELAEKANVSVRTIQRIEKGTVPKGHTLRILAQTLEISESNLLEHEAEVINYETVKRINLSSLLGVIFPPINILLPWILIKYLKQENKVTKQIISIQILYTIIAIVCIGLSPFISKWFGLTRQLILISMLISVLTNIFIIIRNTISLDRNKKLHISLNFSLI
;
A
#
# COMPACT_ATOMS: atom_id res chain seq x y z
N MET A 1 11.90 11.01 6.59
CA MET A 1 12.39 11.44 7.92
C MET A 1 11.19 11.58 8.87
N ASN A 2 11.32 11.21 10.16
CA ASN A 2 10.22 11.36 11.12
C ASN A 2 9.79 12.84 11.24
N PRO A 3 8.49 13.17 11.29
CA PRO A 3 8.03 14.56 11.28
C PRO A 3 8.54 15.35 12.49
N LEU A 4 8.55 14.73 13.69
CA LEU A 4 9.07 15.36 14.91
C LEU A 4 10.56 15.69 14.77
N LEU A 5 11.34 14.73 14.27
CA LEU A 5 12.78 14.91 14.03
C LEU A 5 13.06 16.06 13.05
N LYS A 6 12.26 16.17 11.99
CA LYS A 6 12.36 17.22 10.98
C LYS A 6 12.15 18.61 11.60
N TYR A 7 11.05 18.80 12.34
CA TYR A 7 10.73 20.10 12.93
C TYR A 7 11.65 20.47 14.09
N ARG A 8 12.05 19.50 14.92
CA ARG A 8 13.04 19.71 15.99
C ARG A 8 14.36 20.24 15.44
N LYS A 9 14.90 19.58 14.41
CA LYS A 9 16.14 20.02 13.75
C LYS A 9 16.00 21.38 13.08
N LYS A 10 14.85 21.67 12.46
CA LYS A 10 14.57 23.00 11.88
C LYS A 10 14.61 24.13 12.92
N ARG A 11 14.31 23.81 14.19
CA ARG A 11 14.39 24.72 15.33
C ARG A 11 15.74 24.65 16.06
N ASN A 12 16.71 23.88 15.57
CA ASN A 12 18.02 23.65 16.19
C ASN A 12 17.96 23.15 17.64
N LEU A 13 16.94 22.34 17.99
CA LEU A 13 16.80 21.82 19.35
C LEU A 13 17.44 20.43 19.50
N THR A 14 18.02 20.14 20.65
CA THR A 14 18.36 18.76 21.08
C THR A 14 17.11 17.99 21.50
N GLN A 15 17.23 16.66 21.69
CA GLN A 15 16.08 15.87 22.17
C GLN A 15 15.71 16.28 23.60
N GLU A 16 16.72 16.61 24.41
CA GLU A 16 16.64 17.09 25.78
C GLU A 16 15.95 18.46 25.84
N GLU A 17 16.37 19.42 25.01
CA GLU A 17 15.76 20.75 24.94
C GLU A 17 14.30 20.71 24.49
N LEU A 18 13.96 19.87 23.51
CA LEU A 18 12.58 19.71 23.10
C LEU A 18 11.74 19.06 24.20
N ALA A 19 12.29 18.04 24.88
CA ALA A 19 11.62 17.36 25.98
C ALA A 19 11.31 18.33 27.12
N GLU A 20 12.27 19.16 27.50
CA GLU A 20 12.12 20.21 28.51
C GLU A 20 11.07 21.24 28.10
N LYS A 21 11.18 21.82 26.89
CA LYS A 21 10.23 22.83 26.40
C LYS A 21 8.80 22.31 26.23
N ALA A 22 8.64 21.03 25.90
CA ALA A 22 7.35 20.38 25.74
C ALA A 22 6.86 19.69 27.03
N ASN A 23 7.60 19.80 28.14
CA ASN A 23 7.28 19.15 29.41
C ASN A 23 6.94 17.65 29.24
N VAL A 24 7.76 16.93 28.47
CA VAL A 24 7.67 15.48 28.27
C VAL A 24 9.02 14.82 28.52
N SER A 25 9.05 13.51 28.75
CA SER A 25 10.33 12.81 28.91
C SER A 25 11.13 12.76 27.60
N VAL A 26 12.47 12.80 27.69
CA VAL A 26 13.37 12.57 26.54
C VAL A 26 13.06 11.23 25.87
N ARG A 27 12.71 10.20 26.66
CA ARG A 27 12.28 8.89 26.16
C ARG A 27 11.03 8.98 25.29
N THR A 28 10.10 9.89 25.59
CA THR A 28 8.92 10.16 24.77
C THR A 28 9.32 10.72 23.41
N ILE A 29 10.20 11.72 23.37
CA ILE A 29 10.74 12.28 22.12
C ILE A 29 11.42 11.19 21.29
N GLN A 30 12.31 10.41 21.90
CA GLN A 30 13.03 9.32 21.23
C GLN A 30 12.08 8.26 20.66
N ARG A 31 11.05 7.85 21.42
CA ARG A 31 10.06 6.88 20.96
C ARG A 31 9.26 7.43 19.77
N ILE A 32 8.91 8.71 19.81
CA ILE A 32 8.18 9.35 18.71
C ILE A 32 9.07 9.43 17.48
N GLU A 33 10.32 9.88 17.61
CA GLU A 33 11.28 9.94 16.49
C GLU A 33 11.57 8.56 15.89
N LYS A 34 11.50 7.49 16.70
CA LYS A 34 11.62 6.09 16.27
C LYS A 34 10.33 5.50 15.66
N GLY A 35 9.22 6.26 15.61
CA GLY A 35 7.99 5.85 14.90
C GLY A 35 6.74 5.71 15.78
N THR A 36 6.79 6.04 17.07
CA THR A 36 5.57 6.09 17.89
C THR A 36 4.73 7.31 17.50
N VAL A 37 3.48 7.12 17.09
CA VAL A 37 2.59 8.25 16.74
C VAL A 37 2.13 8.95 18.04
N PRO A 38 2.40 10.25 18.22
CA PRO A 38 1.91 11.00 19.37
C PRO A 38 0.38 11.18 19.27
N LYS A 39 -0.30 11.16 20.42
CA LYS A 39 -1.77 11.30 20.50
C LYS A 39 -2.16 12.22 21.66
N GLY A 40 -3.36 12.80 21.58
CA GLY A 40 -3.95 13.61 22.63
C GLY A 40 -3.04 14.73 23.10
N HIS A 41 -2.84 14.84 24.41
CA HIS A 41 -2.04 15.88 25.04
C HIS A 41 -0.61 15.99 24.49
N THR A 42 0.07 14.86 24.29
CA THR A 42 1.46 14.84 23.78
C THR A 42 1.56 15.43 22.38
N LEU A 43 0.60 15.11 21.50
CA LEU A 43 0.55 15.67 20.14
C LEU A 43 0.35 17.19 20.21
N ARG A 44 -0.63 17.64 21.00
CA ARG A 44 -0.98 19.05 21.13
C ARG A 44 0.18 19.90 21.67
N ILE A 45 0.84 19.44 22.73
CA ILE A 45 1.98 20.20 23.29
C ILE A 45 3.16 20.21 22.33
N LEU A 46 3.52 19.09 21.71
CA LEU A 46 4.64 19.09 20.75
C LEU A 46 4.35 20.01 19.55
N ALA A 47 3.12 20.06 19.07
CA ALA A 47 2.70 20.96 18.00
C ALA A 47 2.81 22.43 18.45
N GLN A 48 2.33 22.76 19.66
CA GLN A 48 2.46 24.10 20.25
C GLN A 48 3.92 24.51 20.44
N THR A 49 4.75 23.66 21.07
CA THR A 49 6.17 23.95 21.34
C THR A 49 6.98 24.19 20.07
N LEU A 50 6.63 23.52 18.97
CA LEU A 50 7.28 23.67 17.67
C LEU A 50 6.62 24.74 16.78
N GLU A 51 5.52 25.34 17.24
CA GLU A 51 4.65 26.31 16.54
C GLU A 51 4.21 25.81 15.16
N ILE A 52 3.69 24.59 15.13
CA ILE A 52 3.13 23.94 13.92
C ILE A 52 1.75 23.40 14.22
N SER A 53 1.00 23.04 13.17
CA SER A 53 -0.27 22.35 13.36
C SER A 53 -0.06 20.91 13.80
N GLU A 54 -1.03 20.34 14.53
CA GLU A 54 -1.02 18.91 14.90
C GLU A 54 -0.93 18.00 13.67
N SER A 55 -1.59 18.37 12.56
CA SER A 55 -1.51 17.63 11.29
C SER A 55 -0.09 17.52 10.76
N ASN A 56 0.77 18.52 10.98
CA ASN A 56 2.16 18.47 10.50
C ASN A 56 3.01 17.44 11.27
N LEU A 57 2.65 17.09 12.51
CA LEU A 57 3.30 16.02 13.27
C LEU A 57 2.74 14.63 12.94
N LEU A 58 1.52 14.58 12.39
CA LEU A 58 0.88 13.36 11.92
C LEU A 58 1.20 13.07 10.44
N GLU A 59 1.56 14.09 9.67
CA GLU A 59 2.10 13.99 8.32
C GLU A 59 3.43 13.25 8.35
N HIS A 60 3.37 11.92 8.22
CA HIS A 60 4.47 11.20 7.61
C HIS A 60 4.71 11.88 6.26
N GLU A 61 5.96 12.32 6.00
CA GLU A 61 6.36 12.98 4.74
C GLU A 61 5.46 12.50 3.62
N ALA A 62 4.62 13.38 3.09
CA ALA A 62 3.75 13.02 1.98
C ALA A 62 4.66 12.40 0.93
N GLU A 63 4.61 11.07 0.81
CA GLU A 63 5.45 10.35 -0.13
C GLU A 63 5.15 10.99 -1.47
N VAL A 64 6.18 11.51 -2.15
CA VAL A 64 5.99 12.13 -3.46
C VAL A 64 5.65 10.99 -4.41
N ILE A 65 4.36 10.67 -4.49
CA ILE A 65 3.85 9.56 -5.30
C ILE A 65 3.95 10.01 -6.75
N ASN A 66 4.85 9.38 -7.50
CA ASN A 66 4.88 9.54 -8.94
C ASN A 66 3.80 8.61 -9.53
N TYR A 67 2.60 9.15 -9.72
CA TYR A 67 1.46 8.39 -10.24
C TYR A 67 1.69 7.81 -11.63
N GLU A 68 2.56 8.39 -12.45
CA GLU A 68 2.92 7.81 -13.75
C GLU A 68 3.68 6.50 -13.55
N THR A 69 4.66 6.49 -12.66
CA THR A 69 5.40 5.29 -12.27
C THR A 69 4.49 4.25 -11.61
N VAL A 70 3.57 4.66 -10.73
CA VAL A 70 2.59 3.76 -10.10
C VAL A 70 1.68 3.11 -11.13
N LYS A 71 1.24 3.83 -12.17
CA LYS A 71 0.48 3.25 -13.30
C LYS A 71 1.28 2.18 -14.02
N ARG A 72 2.57 2.43 -14.31
CA ARG A 72 3.45 1.44 -14.96
C ARG A 72 3.64 0.20 -14.10
N ILE A 73 3.79 0.37 -12.78
CA ILE A 73 3.84 -0.73 -11.81
C ILE A 73 2.54 -1.55 -11.86
N ASN A 74 1.36 -0.91 -11.79
CA ASN A 74 0.07 -1.62 -11.89
C ASN A 74 -0.09 -2.37 -13.22
N LEU A 75 0.30 -1.74 -14.33
CA LEU A 75 0.23 -2.37 -15.65
C LEU A 75 1.20 -3.54 -15.83
N SER A 76 2.35 -3.54 -15.13
CA SER A 76 3.32 -4.64 -15.23
C SER A 76 2.74 -6.00 -14.84
N SER A 77 1.74 -6.01 -13.94
CA SER A 77 0.96 -7.21 -13.59
C SER A 77 0.35 -7.92 -14.81
N LEU A 78 0.05 -7.19 -15.90
CA LEU A 78 -0.48 -7.78 -17.13
C LEU A 78 0.45 -8.83 -17.74
N LEU A 79 1.77 -8.67 -17.60
CA LEU A 79 2.76 -9.61 -18.14
C LEU A 79 2.70 -10.98 -17.44
N GLY A 80 2.16 -11.04 -16.23
CA GLY A 80 2.00 -12.25 -15.45
C GLY A 80 0.58 -12.82 -15.44
N VAL A 81 -0.35 -12.32 -16.26
CA VAL A 81 -1.77 -12.74 -16.19
C VAL A 81 -1.96 -14.24 -16.41
N ILE A 82 -1.14 -14.85 -17.28
CA ILE A 82 -1.16 -16.30 -17.54
C ILE A 82 -0.33 -17.07 -16.51
N PHE A 83 0.69 -16.43 -15.92
CA PHE A 83 1.62 -17.06 -15.00
C PHE A 83 1.62 -16.33 -13.64
N PRO A 84 0.82 -16.78 -12.65
CA PRO A 84 0.52 -16.03 -11.44
C PRO A 84 1.74 -15.52 -10.64
N PRO A 85 2.87 -16.25 -10.53
CA PRO A 85 4.05 -15.71 -9.84
C PRO A 85 4.58 -14.40 -10.45
N ILE A 86 4.58 -14.27 -11.78
CA ILE A 86 5.05 -13.04 -12.47
C ILE A 86 4.12 -11.86 -12.15
N ASN A 87 2.81 -12.12 -11.98
CA ASN A 87 1.80 -11.11 -11.70
C ASN A 87 2.06 -10.33 -10.39
N ILE A 88 2.76 -10.97 -9.45
CA ILE A 88 3.11 -10.44 -8.12
C ILE A 88 4.58 -9.99 -8.08
N LEU A 89 5.49 -10.83 -8.61
CA LEU A 89 6.93 -10.57 -8.52
C LEU A 89 7.35 -9.34 -9.32
N LEU A 90 6.81 -9.17 -10.53
CA LEU A 90 7.21 -8.08 -11.41
C LEU A 90 6.89 -6.69 -10.83
N PRO A 91 5.64 -6.39 -10.40
CA PRO A 91 5.36 -5.10 -9.76
C PRO A 91 6.17 -4.92 -8.47
N TRP A 92 6.41 -5.97 -7.69
CA TRP A 92 7.25 -5.90 -6.48
C TRP A 92 8.70 -5.48 -6.78
N ILE A 93 9.33 -6.08 -7.80
CA ILE A 93 10.68 -5.71 -8.25
C ILE A 93 10.70 -4.26 -8.73
N LEU A 94 9.71 -3.85 -9.54
CA LEU A 94 9.64 -2.48 -10.06
C LEU A 94 9.47 -1.44 -8.95
N ILE A 95 8.71 -1.74 -7.89
CA ILE A 95 8.57 -0.87 -6.73
C ILE A 95 9.93 -0.56 -6.09
N LYS A 96 10.76 -1.59 -5.91
CA LYS A 96 12.11 -1.45 -5.33
C LYS A 96 13.04 -0.68 -6.26
N TYR A 97 13.06 -1.04 -7.55
CA TYR A 97 13.94 -0.40 -8.52
C TYR A 97 13.58 1.09 -8.75
N LEU A 98 12.28 1.41 -8.78
CA LEU A 98 11.76 2.75 -9.04
C LEU A 98 11.59 3.59 -7.76
N LYS A 99 11.95 3.04 -6.59
CA LYS A 99 11.86 3.69 -5.27
C LYS A 99 10.47 4.26 -4.96
N GLN A 100 9.42 3.56 -5.38
CA GLN A 100 8.02 3.93 -5.14
C GLN A 100 7.40 3.06 -4.04
N GLU A 101 8.04 3.01 -2.88
CA GLU A 101 7.50 2.29 -1.71
C GLU A 101 6.47 3.17 -1.01
N ASN A 102 5.19 2.95 -1.31
CA ASN A 102 4.10 3.71 -0.74
C ASN A 102 2.87 2.82 -0.51
N LYS A 103 1.88 3.36 0.20
CA LYS A 103 0.64 2.62 0.51
C LYS A 103 -0.08 2.14 -0.76
N VAL A 104 -0.06 2.92 -1.84
CA VAL A 104 -0.75 2.61 -3.10
C VAL A 104 -0.08 1.44 -3.82
N THR A 105 1.24 1.43 -3.89
CA THR A 105 1.99 0.35 -4.55
C THR A 105 1.96 -0.97 -3.78
N LYS A 106 1.97 -0.91 -2.45
CA LYS A 106 1.74 -2.10 -1.60
C LYS A 106 0.33 -2.68 -1.79
N GLN A 107 -0.67 -1.82 -1.98
CA GLN A 107 -2.03 -2.23 -2.31
C GLN A 107 -2.12 -2.95 -3.66
N ILE A 108 -1.39 -2.49 -4.69
CA ILE A 108 -1.32 -3.19 -6.00
C ILE A 108 -0.90 -4.65 -5.80
N ILE A 109 0.19 -4.90 -5.05
CA ILE A 109 0.65 -6.27 -4.81
C ILE A 109 -0.37 -7.06 -3.97
N SER A 110 -0.93 -6.45 -2.92
CA SER A 110 -1.90 -7.10 -2.05
C SER A 110 -3.14 -7.58 -2.82
N ILE A 111 -3.62 -6.77 -3.77
CA ILE A 111 -4.72 -7.13 -4.67
C ILE A 111 -4.32 -8.34 -5.53
N GLN A 112 -3.11 -8.36 -6.11
CA GLN A 112 -2.66 -9.48 -6.94
C GLN A 112 -2.48 -10.78 -6.15
N ILE A 113 -2.00 -10.70 -4.91
CA ILE A 113 -1.93 -11.87 -4.01
C ILE A 113 -3.33 -12.40 -3.72
N LEU A 114 -4.24 -11.54 -3.25
CA LEU A 114 -5.60 -11.95 -2.91
C LEU A 114 -6.33 -12.53 -4.11
N TYR A 115 -6.23 -11.85 -5.26
CA TYR A 115 -6.79 -12.30 -6.53
C TYR A 115 -6.27 -13.68 -6.91
N THR A 116 -4.95 -13.89 -6.83
CA THR A 116 -4.32 -15.17 -7.18
C THR A 116 -4.81 -16.31 -6.28
N ILE A 117 -4.94 -16.07 -4.97
CA ILE A 117 -5.47 -17.06 -4.03
C ILE A 117 -6.91 -17.42 -4.39
N ILE A 118 -7.77 -16.43 -4.62
CA ILE A 118 -9.17 -16.63 -5.01
C ILE A 118 -9.25 -17.42 -6.32
N ALA A 119 -8.45 -17.03 -7.33
CA ALA A 119 -8.43 -17.70 -8.62
C ALA A 119 -8.03 -19.18 -8.51
N ILE A 120 -6.98 -19.50 -7.75
CA ILE A 120 -6.54 -20.89 -7.52
C ILE A 120 -7.64 -21.69 -6.84
N VAL A 121 -8.30 -21.14 -5.83
CA VAL A 121 -9.41 -21.81 -5.13
C VAL A 121 -10.59 -22.03 -6.09
N CYS A 122 -11.01 -21.02 -6.84
CA CYS A 122 -12.12 -21.14 -7.79
C CYS A 122 -11.85 -22.18 -8.89
N ILE A 123 -10.65 -22.18 -9.47
CA ILE A 123 -10.25 -23.15 -10.49
C ILE A 123 -10.15 -24.55 -9.89
N GLY A 124 -9.53 -24.70 -8.72
CA GLY A 124 -9.36 -25.99 -8.03
C GLY A 124 -10.69 -26.62 -7.57
N LEU A 125 -11.69 -25.80 -7.24
CA LEU A 125 -13.03 -26.27 -6.88
C LEU A 125 -13.92 -26.57 -8.09
N SER A 126 -13.59 -26.05 -9.28
CA SER A 126 -14.41 -26.22 -10.50
C SER A 126 -14.72 -27.68 -10.88
N PRO A 127 -13.82 -28.68 -10.70
CA PRO A 127 -14.13 -30.07 -11.02
C PRO A 127 -15.19 -30.67 -10.10
N PHE A 128 -15.29 -30.23 -8.83
CA PHE A 128 -16.28 -30.75 -7.89
C PHE A 128 -17.70 -30.29 -8.26
N ILE A 129 -17.83 -29.05 -8.74
CA ILE A 129 -19.10 -28.51 -9.28
C ILE A 129 -19.49 -29.27 -10.55
N SER A 130 -18.52 -29.59 -11.40
CA SER A 130 -18.78 -30.30 -12.65
C SER A 130 -19.37 -31.70 -12.45
N LYS A 131 -19.15 -32.33 -11.28
CA LYS A 131 -19.78 -33.61 -10.92
C LYS A 131 -21.30 -33.50 -10.73
N TRP A 132 -21.80 -32.32 -10.37
CA TRP A 132 -23.24 -32.06 -10.27
C TRP A 132 -23.91 -31.73 -11.61
N PHE A 133 -23.13 -31.25 -12.60
CA PHE A 133 -23.66 -30.73 -13.87
C PHE A 133 -23.18 -31.44 -15.14
N GLY A 134 -22.22 -32.36 -15.07
CA GLY A 134 -21.76 -33.19 -16.20
C GLY A 134 -20.76 -32.56 -17.18
N LEU A 135 -20.23 -31.35 -16.93
CA LEU A 135 -19.37 -30.59 -17.86
C LEU A 135 -17.86 -30.53 -17.47
N THR A 136 -17.26 -31.66 -17.09
CA THR A 136 -15.98 -31.71 -16.37
C THR A 136 -14.81 -30.93 -16.99
N ARG A 137 -14.48 -31.14 -18.27
CA ARG A 137 -13.27 -30.55 -18.88
C ARG A 137 -13.46 -29.11 -19.38
N GLN A 138 -14.66 -28.77 -19.84
CA GLN A 138 -14.96 -27.43 -20.35
C GLN A 138 -15.03 -26.39 -19.21
N LEU A 139 -15.52 -26.79 -18.03
CA LEU A 139 -15.64 -25.89 -16.88
C LEU A 139 -14.30 -25.39 -16.33
N ILE A 140 -13.26 -26.23 -16.33
CA ILE A 140 -11.91 -25.81 -15.93
C ILE A 140 -11.40 -24.72 -16.88
N LEU A 141 -11.51 -24.93 -18.20
CA LEU A 141 -11.07 -23.95 -19.20
C LEU A 141 -11.87 -22.64 -19.12
N ILE A 142 -13.19 -22.73 -18.94
CA ILE A 142 -14.06 -21.56 -18.76
C ILE A 142 -13.68 -20.80 -17.48
N SER A 143 -13.47 -21.48 -16.36
CA SER A 143 -13.06 -20.82 -15.11
C SER A 143 -11.67 -20.15 -15.22
N MET A 144 -10.73 -20.77 -15.93
CA MET A 144 -9.43 -20.15 -16.25
C MET A 144 -9.59 -18.90 -17.10
N LEU A 145 -10.43 -18.94 -18.14
CA LEU A 145 -10.69 -17.78 -19.00
C LEU A 145 -11.35 -16.63 -18.23
N ILE A 146 -12.38 -16.94 -17.44
CA ILE A 146 -13.06 -15.94 -16.59
C ILE A 146 -12.09 -15.32 -15.60
N SER A 147 -11.21 -16.12 -14.99
CA SER A 147 -10.13 -15.64 -14.13
C SER A 147 -9.24 -14.66 -14.90
N VAL A 148 -8.64 -15.06 -16.03
CA VAL A 148 -7.79 -14.17 -16.85
C VAL A 148 -8.48 -12.84 -17.17
N LEU A 149 -9.75 -12.87 -17.61
CA LEU A 149 -10.52 -11.67 -17.93
C LEU A 149 -10.77 -10.79 -16.70
N THR A 150 -11.08 -11.40 -15.55
CA THR A 150 -11.29 -10.69 -14.28
C THR A 150 -10.00 -10.00 -13.83
N ASN A 151 -8.85 -10.67 -13.94
CA ASN A 151 -7.55 -10.08 -13.60
C ASN A 151 -7.23 -8.87 -14.48
N ILE A 152 -7.39 -9.02 -15.80
CA ILE A 152 -7.20 -7.92 -16.76
C ILE A 152 -8.13 -6.76 -16.41
N PHE A 153 -9.41 -7.03 -16.14
CA PHE A 153 -10.38 -6.01 -15.73
C PHE A 153 -9.92 -5.26 -14.47
N ILE A 154 -9.47 -5.97 -13.43
CA ILE A 154 -8.97 -5.35 -12.19
C ILE A 154 -7.80 -4.41 -12.50
N ILE A 155 -6.81 -4.89 -13.26
CA ILE A 155 -5.62 -4.11 -13.60
C ILE A 155 -5.98 -2.86 -14.40
N ILE A 156 -6.76 -3.01 -15.48
CA ILE A 156 -7.16 -1.89 -16.34
C ILE A 156 -8.02 -0.88 -15.58
N ARG A 157 -8.98 -1.35 -14.78
CA ARG A 157 -9.85 -0.47 -13.98
C ARG A 157 -9.05 0.34 -12.97
N ASN A 158 -8.06 -0.28 -12.34
CA ASN A 158 -7.14 0.42 -11.43
C ASN A 158 -6.24 1.41 -12.17
N THR A 159 -5.71 1.08 -13.35
CA THR A 159 -4.93 2.01 -14.17
C THR A 159 -5.74 3.27 -14.52
N ILE A 160 -6.99 3.11 -14.98
CA ILE A 160 -7.87 4.23 -15.33
C ILE A 160 -8.13 5.12 -14.11
N SER A 161 -8.34 4.53 -12.93
CA SER A 161 -8.57 5.30 -11.71
C SER A 161 -7.31 5.96 -11.16
N LEU A 162 -6.14 5.34 -11.30
CA LEU A 162 -4.87 5.97 -10.96
C LEU A 162 -4.61 7.21 -11.81
N ASP A 163 -5.01 7.16 -13.08
CA ASP A 163 -4.89 8.29 -14.00
C ASP A 163 -5.84 9.44 -13.65
N ARG A 164 -7.14 9.14 -13.49
CA ARG A 164 -8.17 10.16 -13.27
C ARG A 164 -8.25 10.66 -11.83
N ASN A 165 -8.12 9.74 -10.87
CA ASN A 165 -8.46 10.00 -9.46
C ASN A 165 -7.25 9.91 -8.53
N LYS A 166 -6.05 9.58 -9.04
CA LYS A 166 -4.84 9.40 -8.22
C LYS A 166 -5.03 8.40 -7.07
N LYS A 167 -5.88 7.41 -7.28
CA LYS A 167 -6.18 6.32 -6.32
C LYS A 167 -6.64 5.06 -7.06
N LEU A 168 -6.43 3.90 -6.44
CA LEU A 168 -6.97 2.63 -6.93
C LEU A 168 -8.50 2.65 -6.83
N HIS A 169 -9.17 2.04 -7.81
CA HIS A 169 -10.63 1.87 -7.80
C HIS A 169 -11.00 0.65 -6.96
N ILE A 170 -10.34 -0.47 -7.24
CA ILE A 170 -10.41 -1.70 -6.46
C ILE A 170 -9.25 -1.65 -5.50
N SER A 171 -9.56 -1.57 -4.20
CA SER A 171 -8.58 -1.47 -3.13
C SER A 171 -9.01 -2.30 -1.93
N LEU A 172 -8.05 -2.69 -1.10
CA LEU A 172 -8.29 -3.41 0.15
C LEU A 172 -8.21 -2.44 1.32
N ASN A 173 -8.93 -2.74 2.40
CA ASN A 173 -8.85 -2.00 3.66
C ASN A 173 -7.60 -2.36 4.49
N PHE A 174 -6.87 -3.41 4.11
CA PHE A 174 -5.60 -3.84 4.71
C PHE A 174 -4.51 -4.03 3.64
N SER A 175 -3.23 -4.05 4.04
CA SER A 175 -2.09 -4.43 3.20
C SER A 175 -1.57 -5.79 3.64
N LEU A 176 -1.23 -6.68 2.71
CA LEU A 176 -0.63 -7.99 2.99
C LEU A 176 0.91 -7.91 3.18
N ILE A 177 1.50 -6.73 2.93
CA ILE A 177 2.96 -6.43 2.93
C ILE A 177 3.22 -5.02 3.48
#